data_AF-A0A7K4LIX7-F1
#
_entry.id   AF-A0A7K4LIX7-F1
#
_cell.length_a   1.000
_cell.length_b   1.000
_cell.length_c   1.000
_cell.angle_alpha   90.00
_cell.angle_beta   90.00
_cell.angle_gamma   90.00
#
_symmetry.space_group_name_H-M   'P 1'
#
loop_
_entity.id
_entity.type
_entity.pdbx_description
1 polymer ?
#
loop_
_entity_poly.entity_id
_entity_poly.type
_entity_poly.pdbx_seq_one_letter_code
_entity_poly.pdbx_strand_id
1 'polypeptide(L)'
;LDGVDAVLNGTAQGLAAARSLLAQGQEARRVRGLAAREQPVLVQGLEPPCPRRERAEGVRDELAGTQQALQAAQAQAAAAGSALQSARDTIRAAESRAKEAERRLQALEGKEQRVQKRLRELAQRVAALQQQSRESRRLAQQAEGRAQLATAAAGMLSQDLAQVTQRYLLLKGRVSELDGASPGARQRVLRITQQAQLLLDKANSSKRKLEELEQHFGANEQAMAAKATRLQALERRVSGLLEEIRERANAYATC
;
A
#
# COMPACT_ATOMS: atom_id res chain seq x y z
N LEU A 1 -18.73 -4.41 -16.55
CA LEU A 1 -18.99 -5.47 -17.55
C LEU A 1 -20.38 -5.30 -18.17
N ASP A 2 -21.34 -4.74 -17.44
CA ASP A 2 -22.73 -4.47 -17.85
C ASP A 2 -22.93 -3.70 -19.17
N GLY A 3 -22.01 -2.81 -19.54
CA GLY A 3 -22.09 -2.07 -20.80
C GLY A 3 -21.77 -2.92 -22.04
N VAL A 4 -20.96 -3.97 -21.89
CA VAL A 4 -20.61 -4.90 -22.98
C VAL A 4 -21.79 -5.85 -23.24
N ASP A 5 -22.46 -6.30 -22.19
CA ASP A 5 -23.64 -7.16 -22.30
C ASP A 5 -24.82 -6.45 -22.98
N ALA A 6 -25.00 -5.14 -22.73
CA ALA A 6 -26.01 -4.34 -23.42
C ALA A 6 -25.72 -4.21 -24.93
N VAL A 7 -24.45 -4.06 -25.32
CA VAL A 7 -24.04 -3.96 -26.73
C VAL A 7 -24.18 -5.32 -27.43
N LEU A 8 -23.78 -6.41 -26.78
CA LEU A 8 -23.91 -7.77 -27.31
C LEU A 8 -25.37 -8.19 -27.45
N ASN A 9 -26.23 -7.85 -26.49
CA ASN A 9 -27.67 -8.11 -26.58
C ASN A 9 -28.34 -7.27 -27.67
N GLY A 10 -27.96 -6.00 -27.83
CA GLY A 10 -28.46 -5.15 -28.91
C GLY A 10 -28.05 -5.65 -30.30
N THR A 11 -26.81 -6.11 -30.46
CA THR A 11 -26.35 -6.70 -31.73
C THR A 11 -27.00 -8.06 -32.01
N ALA A 12 -27.21 -8.90 -31.00
CA ALA A 12 -27.91 -10.17 -31.16
C ALA A 12 -29.38 -9.98 -31.60
N GLN A 13 -30.08 -9.00 -31.01
CA GLN A 13 -31.45 -8.65 -31.39
C GLN A 13 -31.52 -8.08 -32.82
N GLY A 14 -30.59 -7.20 -33.19
CA GLY A 14 -30.49 -6.67 -34.55
C GLY A 14 -30.22 -7.76 -35.60
N LEU A 15 -29.36 -8.73 -35.28
CA LEU A 15 -29.05 -9.85 -36.17
C LEU A 15 -30.24 -10.83 -36.31
N ALA A 16 -30.99 -11.05 -35.23
CA ALA A 16 -32.20 -11.88 -35.25
C ALA A 16 -33.30 -11.26 -36.14
N ALA A 17 -33.52 -9.94 -36.02
CA ALA A 17 -34.46 -9.21 -36.86
C ALA A 17 -34.05 -9.22 -38.36
N ALA A 18 -32.76 -9.12 -38.65
CA ALA A 18 -32.25 -9.23 -40.02
C ALA A 18 -32.48 -10.63 -40.62
N ARG A 19 -32.31 -11.69 -39.82
CA ARG A 19 -32.57 -13.07 -40.24
C ARG A 19 -34.05 -13.36 -40.50
N SER A 20 -34.96 -12.86 -39.66
CA SER A 20 -36.40 -13.03 -39.90
C SER A 20 -36.86 -12.32 -41.17
N LEU A 21 -36.29 -11.16 -41.48
CA LEU A 21 -36.60 -10.40 -42.70
C LEU A 21 -36.03 -11.07 -43.97
N LEU A 22 -34.86 -11.70 -43.88
CA LEU A 22 -34.32 -12.54 -44.96
C LEU A 22 -35.19 -13.78 -45.22
N ALA A 23 -35.72 -14.41 -44.18
CA ALA A 23 -36.64 -15.54 -44.31
C ALA A 23 -37.96 -15.12 -45.01
N GLN A 24 -38.55 -14.00 -44.59
CA GLN A 24 -39.75 -13.45 -45.25
C GLN A 24 -39.51 -13.08 -46.72
N GLY A 25 -38.33 -12.53 -47.05
CA GLY A 25 -37.95 -12.25 -48.43
C GLY A 25 -37.74 -13.50 -49.29
N GLN A 26 -37.31 -14.61 -48.70
CA GLN A 26 -37.17 -15.90 -49.39
C GLN A 26 -38.52 -16.60 -49.60
N GLU A 27 -39.43 -16.49 -48.63
CA GLU A 27 -40.83 -16.97 -48.74
C GLU A 27 -41.55 -16.27 -49.91
N ALA A 28 -41.44 -14.94 -49.99
CA ALA A 28 -42.02 -14.15 -51.07
C ALA A 28 -41.45 -14.52 -52.45
N ARG A 29 -40.17 -14.94 -52.53
CA ARG A 29 -39.57 -15.47 -53.77
C ARG A 29 -40.04 -16.88 -54.12
N ARG A 30 -40.31 -17.74 -53.12
CA ARG A 30 -40.88 -19.09 -53.35
C ARG A 30 -42.32 -19.04 -53.85
N VAL A 31 -43.15 -18.16 -53.29
CA VAL A 31 -44.54 -17.96 -53.76
C VAL A 31 -44.55 -17.44 -55.21
N ARG A 32 -43.61 -16.56 -55.57
CA ARG A 32 -43.40 -16.12 -56.97
C ARG A 32 -42.91 -17.22 -57.91
N GLY A 33 -42.13 -18.18 -57.42
CA GLY A 33 -41.66 -19.33 -58.21
C GLY A 33 -42.71 -20.41 -58.43
N LEU A 34 -43.68 -20.54 -57.52
CA LEU A 34 -44.80 -21.49 -57.64
C LEU A 34 -45.94 -20.94 -58.50
N ALA A 35 -46.15 -19.63 -58.54
CA ALA A 35 -47.15 -19.01 -59.42
C ALA A 35 -46.78 -19.05 -60.93
N ALA A 36 -45.54 -19.41 -61.29
CA ALA A 36 -45.10 -19.55 -62.67
C ALA A 36 -45.34 -20.97 -63.26
N ARG A 37 -46.02 -21.86 -62.53
CA ARG A 37 -46.23 -23.27 -62.94
C ARG A 37 -47.64 -23.79 -62.60
N GLU A 38 -48.67 -23.11 -63.07
CA GLU A 38 -50.00 -23.73 -63.21
C GLU A 38 -50.62 -23.36 -64.57
N GLN A 39 -50.68 -24.34 -65.47
CA GLN A 39 -51.60 -24.34 -66.61
C GLN A 39 -52.88 -25.04 -66.16
N PRO A 40 -54.07 -24.47 -66.40
CA PRO A 40 -55.29 -25.26 -66.54
C PRO A 40 -55.72 -25.32 -68.02
N VAL A 41 -55.96 -26.55 -68.46
CA VAL A 41 -56.51 -26.90 -69.78
C VAL A 41 -58.03 -26.90 -69.69
N LEU A 42 -58.65 -26.05 -70.54
CA LEU A 42 -59.94 -26.15 -71.26
C LEU A 42 -61.19 -26.75 -70.57
N VAL A 43 -62.28 -25.96 -70.53
CA VAL A 43 -63.57 -26.32 -71.18
C VAL A 43 -64.23 -25.05 -71.77
N GLN A 44 -64.83 -25.23 -72.96
CA GLN A 44 -65.39 -24.26 -73.90
C GLN A 44 -66.69 -23.57 -73.45
N GLY A 45 -66.93 -22.35 -73.95
CA GLY A 45 -68.27 -21.79 -74.13
C GLY A 45 -68.35 -20.26 -74.27
N LEU A 46 -68.64 -19.79 -75.49
CA LEU A 46 -69.29 -18.51 -75.88
C LEU A 46 -68.50 -17.16 -75.80
N GLU A 47 -68.09 -16.70 -76.99
CA GLU A 47 -67.81 -15.33 -77.50
C GLU A 47 -66.84 -14.35 -76.77
N PRO A 48 -66.08 -13.51 -77.51
CA PRO A 48 -64.79 -13.00 -77.02
C PRO A 48 -64.88 -11.62 -76.34
N PRO A 49 -63.98 -11.36 -75.38
CA PRO A 49 -63.31 -10.09 -75.29
C PRO A 49 -61.84 -10.25 -75.73
N CYS A 50 -61.29 -9.26 -76.41
CA CYS A 50 -60.00 -9.34 -77.09
C CYS A 50 -58.82 -9.81 -76.20
N PRO A 51 -57.95 -10.74 -76.66
CA PRO A 51 -56.77 -11.24 -75.91
C PRO A 51 -55.67 -10.19 -75.64
N ARG A 52 -55.84 -8.95 -76.09
CA ARG A 52 -54.95 -7.82 -75.76
C ARG A 52 -55.29 -7.16 -74.42
N ARG A 53 -56.52 -7.29 -73.91
CA ARG A 53 -56.93 -6.66 -72.64
C ARG A 53 -56.37 -7.39 -71.42
N GLU A 54 -56.52 -8.71 -71.37
CA GLU A 54 -55.96 -9.53 -70.28
C GLU A 54 -54.43 -9.43 -70.19
N ARG A 55 -53.73 -9.37 -71.34
CA ARG A 55 -52.27 -9.14 -71.36
C ARG A 55 -51.89 -7.75 -70.89
N ALA A 56 -52.69 -6.73 -71.19
CA ALA A 56 -52.46 -5.37 -70.71
C ALA A 56 -52.76 -5.22 -69.20
N GLU A 57 -53.76 -5.94 -68.70
CA GLU A 57 -54.08 -6.01 -67.27
C GLU A 57 -53.00 -6.77 -66.48
N GLY A 58 -52.53 -7.92 -66.98
CA GLY A 58 -51.42 -8.65 -66.36
C GLY A 58 -50.11 -7.83 -66.32
N VAL A 59 -49.78 -7.11 -67.39
CA VAL A 59 -48.62 -6.20 -67.40
C VAL A 59 -48.82 -5.05 -66.41
N ARG A 60 -50.05 -4.56 -66.22
CA ARG A 60 -50.37 -3.51 -65.26
C ARG A 60 -50.24 -3.99 -63.81
N ASP A 61 -50.67 -5.22 -63.53
CA ASP A 61 -50.53 -5.85 -62.21
C ASP A 61 -49.07 -6.17 -61.90
N GLU A 62 -48.30 -6.62 -62.90
CA GLU A 62 -46.83 -6.78 -62.76
C GLU A 62 -46.14 -5.43 -62.52
N LEU A 63 -46.56 -4.36 -63.20
CA LEU A 63 -46.04 -3.01 -62.98
C LEU A 63 -46.38 -2.49 -61.57
N ALA A 64 -47.61 -2.74 -61.10
CA ALA A 64 -48.03 -2.40 -59.75
C ALA A 64 -47.25 -3.19 -58.69
N GLY A 65 -47.04 -4.49 -58.91
CA GLY A 65 -46.25 -5.35 -58.03
C GLY A 65 -44.77 -4.99 -58.00
N THR A 66 -44.19 -4.57 -59.13
CA THR A 66 -42.80 -4.07 -59.18
C THR A 66 -42.65 -2.71 -58.51
N GLN A 67 -43.62 -1.80 -58.66
CA GLN A 67 -43.65 -0.53 -57.94
C GLN A 67 -43.72 -0.72 -56.42
N GLN A 68 -44.59 -1.62 -55.93
CA GLN A 68 -44.66 -1.96 -54.51
C GLN A 68 -43.36 -2.58 -54.00
N ALA A 69 -42.76 -3.52 -54.75
CA ALA A 69 -41.49 -4.13 -54.38
C ALA A 69 -40.35 -3.10 -54.32
N LEU A 70 -40.35 -2.10 -55.23
CA LEU A 70 -39.38 -1.02 -55.22
C LEU A 70 -39.58 -0.08 -54.03
N GLN A 71 -40.82 0.27 -53.69
CA GLN A 71 -41.14 1.07 -52.50
C GLN A 71 -40.72 0.34 -51.22
N ALA A 72 -40.98 -0.96 -51.11
CA ALA A 72 -40.55 -1.78 -49.98
C ALA A 72 -39.00 -1.82 -49.88
N ALA A 73 -38.30 -1.98 -51.01
CA ALA A 73 -36.84 -1.95 -51.05
C ALA A 73 -36.27 -0.58 -50.64
N GLN A 74 -36.89 0.52 -51.05
CA GLN A 74 -36.52 1.87 -50.64
C GLN A 74 -36.72 2.09 -49.14
N ALA A 75 -37.86 1.67 -48.59
CA ALA A 75 -38.12 1.74 -47.15
C ALA A 75 -37.11 0.91 -46.34
N GLN A 76 -36.78 -0.29 -46.83
CA GLN A 76 -35.80 -1.16 -46.19
C GLN A 76 -34.37 -0.58 -46.26
N ALA A 77 -33.99 0.02 -47.38
CA ALA A 77 -32.71 0.71 -47.51
C ALA A 77 -32.62 1.93 -46.58
N ALA A 78 -33.70 2.69 -46.42
CA ALA A 78 -33.78 3.80 -45.47
C ALA A 78 -33.64 3.31 -44.02
N ALA A 79 -34.34 2.24 -43.64
CA ALA A 79 -34.25 1.65 -42.31
C ALA A 79 -32.83 1.13 -42.01
N ALA A 80 -32.19 0.46 -42.99
CA ALA A 80 -30.80 0.02 -42.87
C ALA A 80 -29.84 1.22 -42.73
N GLY A 81 -30.08 2.31 -43.47
CA GLY A 81 -29.33 3.56 -43.36
C GLY A 81 -29.41 4.17 -41.96
N SER A 82 -30.61 4.27 -41.39
CA SER A 82 -30.82 4.76 -40.03
C SER A 82 -30.17 3.86 -38.97
N ALA A 83 -30.27 2.53 -39.12
CA ALA A 83 -29.62 1.58 -38.22
C ALA A 83 -28.09 1.70 -38.24
N LEU A 84 -27.49 1.84 -39.43
CA LEU A 84 -26.04 2.07 -39.58
C LEU A 84 -25.60 3.39 -38.95
N GLN A 85 -26.41 4.45 -39.09
CA GLN A 85 -26.09 5.73 -38.46
C GLN A 85 -26.13 5.64 -36.93
N SER A 86 -27.16 4.98 -36.38
CA SER A 86 -27.24 4.71 -34.94
C SER A 86 -26.08 3.84 -34.43
N ALA A 87 -25.69 2.82 -35.20
CA ALA A 87 -24.52 2.00 -34.89
C ALA A 87 -23.21 2.82 -34.89
N ARG A 88 -23.06 3.77 -35.83
CA ARG A 88 -21.88 4.66 -35.85
C ARG A 88 -21.83 5.58 -34.63
N ASP A 89 -22.96 6.14 -34.22
CA ASP A 89 -23.00 7.05 -33.08
C ASP A 89 -22.76 6.31 -31.76
N THR A 90 -23.26 5.08 -31.62
CA THR A 90 -22.97 4.21 -30.46
C THR A 90 -21.50 3.78 -30.42
N ILE A 91 -20.88 3.46 -31.55
CA ILE A 91 -19.43 3.18 -31.61
C ILE A 91 -18.62 4.39 -31.16
N ARG A 92 -18.94 5.60 -31.66
CA ARG A 92 -18.26 6.83 -31.24
C ARG A 92 -18.40 7.11 -29.74
N ALA A 93 -19.57 6.85 -29.16
CA ALA A 93 -19.80 6.97 -27.73
C ALA A 93 -19.04 5.91 -26.92
N ALA A 94 -18.91 4.69 -27.44
CA ALA A 94 -18.11 3.65 -26.82
C ALA A 94 -16.61 3.99 -26.84
N GLU A 95 -16.10 4.51 -27.97
CA GLU A 95 -14.71 4.96 -28.11
C GLU A 95 -14.35 6.10 -27.15
N SER A 96 -15.23 7.09 -26.97
CA SER A 96 -14.98 8.18 -26.03
C SER A 96 -14.92 7.69 -24.58
N ARG A 97 -15.82 6.78 -24.19
CA ARG A 97 -15.80 6.12 -22.88
C ARG A 97 -14.56 5.26 -22.68
N ALA A 98 -14.12 4.53 -23.71
CA ALA A 98 -12.90 3.72 -23.65
C ALA A 98 -11.66 4.60 -23.42
N LYS A 99 -11.54 5.72 -24.15
CA LYS A 99 -10.46 6.70 -23.96
C LYS A 99 -10.48 7.32 -22.56
N GLU A 100 -11.66 7.59 -22.00
CA GLU A 100 -11.77 8.09 -20.64
C GLU A 100 -11.34 7.04 -19.60
N ALA A 101 -11.76 5.78 -19.78
CA ALA A 101 -11.33 4.68 -18.93
C ALA A 101 -9.81 4.49 -18.97
N GLU A 102 -9.20 4.56 -20.14
CA GLU A 102 -7.75 4.47 -20.33
C GLU A 102 -7.02 5.59 -19.58
N ARG A 103 -7.48 6.85 -19.69
CA ARG A 103 -6.92 7.98 -18.94
C ARG A 103 -7.01 7.76 -17.42
N ARG A 104 -8.13 7.23 -16.94
CA ARG A 104 -8.32 6.91 -15.51
C ARG A 104 -7.36 5.81 -15.06
N LEU A 105 -7.15 4.77 -15.87
CA LEU A 105 -6.19 3.70 -15.59
C LEU A 105 -4.76 4.23 -15.51
N GLN A 106 -4.33 5.06 -16.48
CA GLN A 106 -3.01 5.70 -16.44
C GLN A 106 -2.82 6.57 -15.19
N ALA A 107 -3.86 7.30 -14.79
CA ALA A 107 -3.82 8.10 -13.57
C ALA A 107 -3.72 7.23 -12.30
N LEU A 108 -4.37 6.07 -12.26
CA LEU A 108 -4.27 5.10 -11.18
C LEU A 108 -2.88 4.46 -11.13
N GLU A 109 -2.33 4.07 -12.27
CA GLU A 109 -0.98 3.50 -12.37
C GLU A 109 0.07 4.49 -11.86
N GLY A 110 -0.04 5.77 -12.22
CA GLY A 110 0.84 6.83 -11.67
C GLY A 110 0.66 7.04 -10.16
N LYS A 111 -0.53 6.82 -9.60
CA LYS A 111 -0.74 6.83 -8.13
C LYS A 111 -0.12 5.59 -7.48
N GLU A 112 -0.26 4.42 -8.08
CA GLU A 112 0.33 3.17 -7.60
C GLU A 112 1.86 3.29 -7.53
N GLN A 113 2.51 3.76 -8.61
CA GLN A 113 3.96 3.96 -8.64
C GLN A 113 4.44 4.92 -7.54
N ARG A 114 3.68 5.99 -7.26
CA ARG A 114 3.97 6.91 -6.15
C ARG A 114 3.85 6.22 -4.79
N VAL A 115 2.82 5.40 -4.58
CA VAL A 115 2.63 4.64 -3.34
C VAL A 115 3.76 3.63 -3.16
N GLN A 116 4.11 2.88 -4.21
CA GLN A 116 5.24 1.93 -4.18
C GLN A 116 6.57 2.62 -3.83
N LYS A 117 6.85 3.81 -4.40
CA LYS A 117 8.04 4.59 -4.06
C LYS A 117 8.06 4.97 -2.58
N ARG A 118 6.95 5.48 -2.05
CA ARG A 118 6.83 5.83 -0.61
C ARG A 118 7.00 4.62 0.30
N LEU A 119 6.49 3.45 -0.10
CA LEU A 119 6.68 2.19 0.61
C LEU A 119 8.15 1.78 0.66
N ARG A 120 8.89 1.89 -0.45
CA ARG A 120 10.34 1.62 -0.48
C ARG A 120 11.11 2.59 0.41
N GLU A 121 10.82 3.88 0.35
CA GLU A 121 11.44 4.88 1.23
C GLU A 121 11.14 4.61 2.71
N LEU A 122 9.91 4.21 3.04
CA LEU A 122 9.52 3.85 4.39
C LEU A 122 10.26 2.60 4.87
N ALA A 123 10.35 1.56 4.05
CA ALA A 123 11.10 0.34 4.37
C ALA A 123 12.58 0.64 4.66
N GLN A 124 13.22 1.50 3.87
CA GLN A 124 14.59 1.95 4.11
C GLN A 124 14.74 2.69 5.46
N ARG A 125 13.80 3.59 5.78
CA ARG A 125 13.79 4.32 7.06
C ARG A 125 13.60 3.37 8.24
N VAL A 126 12.73 2.37 8.13
CA VAL A 126 12.54 1.35 9.16
C VAL A 126 13.81 0.53 9.36
N ALA A 127 14.48 0.10 8.29
CA ALA A 127 15.74 -0.61 8.38
C ALA A 127 16.84 0.22 9.07
N ALA A 128 16.97 1.50 8.71
CA ALA A 128 17.91 2.43 9.35
C ALA A 128 17.61 2.60 10.86
N LEU A 129 16.33 2.76 11.23
CA LEU A 129 15.90 2.85 12.63
C LEU A 129 16.19 1.56 13.41
N GLN A 130 15.98 0.40 12.80
CA GLN A 130 16.31 -0.88 13.42
C GLN A 130 17.81 -1.01 13.68
N GLN A 131 18.65 -0.61 12.71
CA GLN A 131 20.10 -0.64 12.88
C GLN A 131 20.56 0.32 13.99
N GLN A 132 20.05 1.54 14.00
CA GLN A 132 20.34 2.52 15.05
C GLN A 132 19.88 2.06 16.44
N SER A 133 18.74 1.36 16.51
CA SER A 133 18.24 0.76 17.75
C SER A 133 19.18 -0.32 18.28
N ARG A 134 19.68 -1.22 17.41
CA ARG A 134 20.65 -2.25 17.78
C ARG A 134 21.96 -1.65 18.29
N GLU A 135 22.48 -0.63 17.61
CA GLU A 135 23.69 0.05 18.03
C GLU A 135 23.50 0.76 19.38
N SER A 136 22.36 1.45 19.56
CA SER A 136 22.01 2.10 20.83
C SER A 136 21.89 1.08 21.98
N ARG A 137 21.30 -0.09 21.74
CA ARG A 137 21.24 -1.18 22.75
C ARG A 137 22.63 -1.71 23.10
N ARG A 138 23.50 -1.93 22.11
CA ARG A 138 24.88 -2.37 22.34
C ARG A 138 25.67 -1.36 23.18
N LEU A 139 25.56 -0.08 22.84
CA LEU A 139 26.21 0.99 23.61
C LEU A 139 25.66 1.07 25.03
N ALA A 140 24.35 0.89 25.22
CA ALA A 140 23.73 0.86 26.54
C ALA A 140 24.27 -0.31 27.39
N GLN A 141 24.36 -1.52 26.84
CA GLN A 141 24.92 -2.68 27.54
C GLN A 141 26.40 -2.49 27.91
N GLN A 142 27.18 -1.87 27.01
CA GLN A 142 28.59 -1.54 27.31
C GLN A 142 28.70 -0.49 28.42
N ALA A 143 27.84 0.52 28.41
CA ALA A 143 27.80 1.54 29.46
C ALA A 143 27.39 0.94 30.81
N GLU A 144 26.39 0.06 30.81
CA GLU A 144 25.94 -0.66 32.00
C GLU A 144 27.05 -1.53 32.60
N GLY A 145 27.74 -2.34 31.80
CA GLY A 145 28.87 -3.14 32.28
C GLY A 145 30.00 -2.29 32.86
N ARG A 146 30.31 -1.14 32.24
CA ARG A 146 31.30 -0.19 32.78
C ARG A 146 30.85 0.46 34.08
N ALA A 147 29.56 0.80 34.20
CA ALA A 147 28.99 1.34 35.43
C ALA A 147 29.08 0.31 36.56
N GLN A 148 28.68 -0.94 36.31
CA GLN A 148 28.77 -2.03 37.31
C GLN A 148 30.20 -2.25 37.80
N LEU A 149 31.18 -2.27 36.88
CA LEU A 149 32.60 -2.38 37.23
C LEU A 149 33.07 -1.17 38.07
N ALA A 150 32.67 0.04 37.70
CA ALA A 150 32.99 1.25 38.45
C ALA A 150 32.39 1.23 39.86
N THR A 151 31.11 0.82 40.01
CA THR A 151 30.44 0.67 41.30
C THR A 151 31.10 -0.39 42.18
N ALA A 152 31.51 -1.53 41.61
CA ALA A 152 32.24 -2.56 42.35
C ALA A 152 33.61 -2.05 42.85
N ALA A 153 34.37 -1.38 41.97
CA ALA A 153 35.63 -0.76 42.34
C ALA A 153 35.45 0.33 43.41
N ALA A 154 34.38 1.11 43.31
CA ALA A 154 34.02 2.13 44.27
C ALA A 154 33.72 1.52 45.66
N GLY A 155 32.96 0.43 45.70
CA GLY A 155 32.67 -0.32 46.92
C GLY A 155 33.94 -0.83 47.63
N MET A 156 34.88 -1.42 46.87
CA MET A 156 36.17 -1.86 47.42
C MET A 156 36.99 -0.69 47.98
N LEU A 157 37.06 0.42 47.23
CA LEU A 157 37.81 1.61 47.66
C LEU A 157 37.23 2.22 48.96
N SER A 158 35.90 2.20 49.10
CA SER A 158 35.21 2.67 50.32
C SER A 158 35.57 1.82 51.54
N GLN A 159 35.64 0.48 51.38
CA GLN A 159 36.07 -0.43 52.43
C GLN A 159 37.54 -0.22 52.83
N ASP A 160 38.43 -0.07 51.84
CA ASP A 160 39.84 0.22 52.07
C ASP A 160 40.03 1.55 52.82
N LEU A 161 39.28 2.58 52.43
CA LEU A 161 39.30 3.88 53.10
C LEU A 161 38.84 3.78 54.57
N ALA A 162 37.80 2.98 54.84
CA ALA A 162 37.33 2.75 56.20
C ALA A 162 38.43 2.10 57.06
N GLN A 163 39.13 1.09 56.55
CA GLN A 163 40.27 0.47 57.24
C GLN A 163 41.42 1.46 57.48
N VAL A 164 41.79 2.25 56.47
CA VAL A 164 42.88 3.24 56.58
C VAL A 164 42.52 4.29 57.64
N THR A 165 41.28 4.76 57.65
CA THR A 165 40.79 5.74 58.63
C THR A 165 40.88 5.18 60.05
N GLN A 166 40.46 3.93 60.25
CA GLN A 166 40.54 3.26 61.56
C GLN A 166 41.99 3.10 62.03
N ARG A 167 42.89 2.64 61.16
CA ARG A 167 44.33 2.50 61.48
C ARG A 167 44.97 3.84 61.78
N TYR A 168 44.58 4.91 61.08
CA TYR A 168 45.07 6.26 61.32
C TYR A 168 44.67 6.78 62.70
N LEU A 169 43.39 6.59 63.10
CA LEU A 169 42.92 6.99 64.43
C LEU A 169 43.65 6.25 65.55
N LEU A 170 43.89 4.95 65.38
CA LEU A 170 44.71 4.13 66.28
C LEU A 170 46.16 4.64 66.38
N LEU A 171 46.78 4.95 65.24
CA LEU A 171 48.11 5.52 65.20
C LEU A 171 48.15 6.85 65.97
N LYS A 172 47.22 7.76 65.68
CA LYS A 172 47.12 9.08 66.31
C LYS A 172 46.98 8.98 67.83
N GLY A 173 46.14 8.07 68.33
CA GLY A 173 46.00 7.82 69.77
C GLY A 173 47.32 7.38 70.41
N ARG A 174 48.01 6.41 69.80
CA ARG A 174 49.33 5.96 70.27
C ARG A 174 50.40 7.05 70.23
N VAL A 175 50.34 7.98 69.26
CA VAL A 175 51.26 9.12 69.21
C VAL A 175 51.05 10.07 70.39
N SER A 176 49.79 10.27 70.80
CA SER A 176 49.45 11.08 71.98
C SER A 176 49.92 10.45 73.29
N GLU A 177 50.07 9.12 73.35
CA GLU A 177 50.53 8.37 74.53
C GLU A 177 52.07 8.24 74.63
N LEU A 178 52.84 8.75 73.66
CA LEU A 178 54.31 8.61 73.60
C LEU A 178 55.10 9.51 74.59
N ASP A 179 54.56 9.79 75.77
CA ASP A 179 55.32 10.51 76.80
C ASP A 179 56.48 9.65 77.33
N GLY A 180 57.71 10.17 77.20
CA GLY A 180 58.96 9.50 77.57
C GLY A 180 59.77 8.90 76.41
N ALA A 181 59.29 8.94 75.16
CA ALA A 181 60.04 8.43 74.00
C ALA A 181 61.21 9.34 73.56
N SER A 182 62.29 8.73 73.06
CA SER A 182 63.47 9.43 72.53
C SER A 182 63.08 10.50 71.47
N PRO A 183 63.70 11.70 71.47
CA PRO A 183 63.36 12.80 70.56
C PRO A 183 63.33 12.38 69.09
N GLY A 184 64.28 11.55 68.65
CA GLY A 184 64.35 11.06 67.28
C GLY A 184 63.23 10.08 66.90
N ALA A 185 62.76 9.26 67.85
CA ALA A 185 61.62 8.36 67.65
C ALA A 185 60.32 9.17 67.57
N ARG A 186 60.15 10.17 68.44
CA ARG A 186 59.00 11.09 68.43
C ARG A 186 58.90 11.85 67.09
N GLN A 187 60.02 12.35 66.58
CA GLN A 187 60.06 13.08 65.30
C GLN A 187 59.75 12.17 64.09
N ARG A 188 60.24 10.93 64.07
CA ARG A 188 59.88 9.94 63.03
C ARG A 188 58.38 9.63 63.04
N VAL A 189 57.80 9.41 64.22
CA VAL A 189 56.37 9.11 64.38
C VAL A 189 55.51 10.31 63.96
N LEU A 190 55.89 11.54 64.29
CA LEU A 190 55.21 12.75 63.81
C LEU A 190 55.25 12.86 62.28
N ARG A 191 56.39 12.56 61.65
CA ARG A 191 56.52 12.56 60.18
C ARG A 191 55.62 11.50 59.53
N ILE A 192 55.58 10.30 60.09
CA ILE A 192 54.69 9.22 59.62
C ILE A 192 53.22 9.63 59.78
N THR A 193 52.87 10.29 60.88
CA THR A 193 51.50 10.76 61.14
C THR A 193 51.09 11.85 60.15
N GLN A 194 51.96 12.80 59.81
CA GLN A 194 51.72 13.77 58.75
C GLN A 194 51.53 13.12 57.38
N GLN A 195 52.37 12.14 57.03
CA GLN A 195 52.23 11.40 55.77
C GLN A 195 50.91 10.62 55.71
N ALA A 196 50.49 10.01 56.84
CA ALA A 196 49.23 9.31 56.92
C ALA A 196 48.02 10.26 56.84
N GLN A 197 48.10 11.47 57.42
CA GLN A 197 47.08 12.51 57.28
C GLN A 197 46.94 12.95 55.82
N LEU A 198 48.06 13.20 55.12
CA LEU A 198 48.06 13.54 53.69
C LEU A 198 47.44 12.43 52.82
N LEU A 199 47.75 11.16 53.11
CA LEU A 199 47.13 10.03 52.42
C LEU A 199 45.63 9.95 52.69
N LEU A 200 45.21 10.19 53.93
CA LEU A 200 43.79 10.19 54.31
C LEU A 200 43.03 11.32 53.60
N ASP A 201 43.59 12.53 53.53
CA ASP A 201 43.00 13.66 52.83
C ASP A 201 42.86 13.38 51.32
N LYS A 202 43.91 12.79 50.71
CA LYS A 202 43.87 12.37 49.30
C LYS A 202 42.80 11.33 49.06
N ALA A 203 42.66 10.35 49.94
CA ALA A 203 41.68 9.29 49.83
C ALA A 203 40.24 9.80 50.06
N ASN A 204 40.03 10.75 50.98
CA ASN A 204 38.77 11.47 51.13
C ASN A 204 38.40 12.29 49.89
N SER A 205 39.39 12.91 49.22
CA SER A 205 39.15 13.59 47.94
C SER A 205 38.72 12.61 46.84
N SER A 206 39.31 11.42 46.81
CA SER A 206 38.91 10.35 45.89
C SER A 206 37.50 9.85 46.17
N LYS A 207 37.10 9.73 47.44
CA LYS A 207 35.73 9.36 47.84
C LYS A 207 34.70 10.35 47.30
N ARG A 208 34.91 11.66 47.44
CA ARG A 208 33.97 12.67 46.90
C ARG A 208 33.82 12.55 45.38
N LYS A 209 34.93 12.35 44.66
CA LYS A 209 34.89 12.12 43.20
C LYS A 209 34.10 10.86 42.84
N LEU A 210 34.16 9.83 43.67
CA LEU A 210 33.41 8.60 43.53
C LEU A 210 31.90 8.85 43.67
N GLU A 211 31.50 9.61 44.70
CA GLU A 211 30.11 10.00 44.96
C GLU A 211 29.54 10.85 43.82
N GLU A 212 30.33 11.79 43.27
CA GLU A 212 29.98 12.53 42.05
C GLU A 212 29.79 11.59 40.84
N LEU A 213 30.67 10.61 40.69
CA LEU A 213 30.58 9.62 39.61
C LEU A 213 29.31 8.77 39.73
N GLU A 214 28.98 8.31 40.93
CA GLU A 214 27.73 7.57 41.20
C GLU A 214 26.49 8.40 40.86
N GLN A 215 26.46 9.69 41.22
CA GLN A 215 25.37 10.59 40.83
C GLN A 215 25.25 10.73 39.31
N HIS A 216 26.38 10.89 38.61
CA HIS A 216 26.39 10.96 37.15
C HIS A 216 25.91 9.65 36.50
N PHE A 217 26.29 8.49 37.04
CA PHE A 217 25.81 7.21 36.56
C PHE A 217 24.30 7.04 36.79
N GLY A 218 23.78 7.41 37.96
CA GLY A 218 22.35 7.38 38.25
C GLY A 218 21.54 8.28 37.32
N ALA A 219 22.02 9.50 37.04
CA ALA A 219 21.40 10.41 36.07
C ALA A 219 21.41 9.83 34.63
N ASN A 220 22.51 9.17 34.25
CA ASN A 220 22.62 8.52 32.94
C ASN A 220 21.67 7.33 32.81
N GLU A 221 21.53 6.52 33.86
CA GLU A 221 20.59 5.40 33.91
C GLU A 221 19.14 5.86 33.70
N GLN A 222 18.72 6.91 34.42
CA GLN A 222 17.39 7.52 34.24
C GLN A 222 17.18 8.04 32.81
N ALA A 223 18.19 8.70 32.23
CA ALA A 223 18.13 9.18 30.85
C ALA A 223 18.01 8.03 29.83
N MET A 224 18.71 6.92 30.06
CA MET A 224 18.62 5.72 29.22
C MET A 224 17.25 5.05 29.33
N ALA A 225 16.69 4.95 30.53
CA ALA A 225 15.33 4.44 30.75
C ALA A 225 14.29 5.28 30.00
N ALA A 226 14.38 6.61 30.05
CA ALA A 226 13.49 7.51 29.31
C ALA A 226 13.59 7.31 27.78
N LYS A 227 14.82 7.15 27.26
CA LYS A 227 15.04 6.86 25.83
C LYS A 227 14.47 5.49 25.43
N ALA A 228 14.61 4.47 26.27
CA ALA A 228 14.05 3.14 26.04
C ALA A 228 12.52 3.17 25.92
N THR A 229 11.84 3.87 26.84
CA THR A 229 10.38 4.07 26.79
C THR A 229 9.95 4.79 25.51
N ARG A 230 10.70 5.81 25.08
CA ARG A 230 10.42 6.53 23.83
C ARG A 230 10.60 5.64 22.59
N LEU A 231 11.62 4.79 22.57
CA LEU A 231 11.82 3.81 21.50
C LEU A 231 10.67 2.80 21.44
N GLN A 232 10.21 2.30 22.58
CA GLN A 232 9.08 1.38 22.63
C GLN A 232 7.77 2.03 22.13
N ALA A 233 7.54 3.30 22.46
CA ALA A 233 6.40 4.05 21.95
C ALA A 233 6.46 4.24 20.42
N LEU A 234 7.65 4.53 19.89
CA LEU A 234 7.89 4.63 18.43
C LEU A 234 7.63 3.29 17.73
N GLU A 235 8.11 2.18 18.28
CA GLU A 235 7.91 0.83 17.75
C GLU A 235 6.42 0.47 17.67
N ARG A 236 5.64 0.80 18.72
CA ARG A 236 4.18 0.62 18.71
C ARG A 236 3.49 1.45 17.63
N ARG A 237 3.89 2.72 17.43
CA ARG A 237 3.33 3.57 16.37
C ARG A 237 3.62 3.04 14.97
N VAL A 238 4.86 2.59 14.73
CA VAL A 238 5.24 2.00 13.43
C VAL A 238 4.45 0.72 13.18
N SER A 239 4.31 -0.14 14.19
CA SER A 239 3.53 -1.37 14.08
C SER A 239 2.05 -1.08 13.76
N GLY A 240 1.45 -0.09 14.44
CA GLY A 240 0.07 0.33 14.16
C GLY A 240 -0.12 0.88 12.75
N LEU A 241 0.80 1.71 12.25
CA LEU A 241 0.76 2.21 10.87
C LEU A 241 0.87 1.08 9.85
N LEU A 242 1.68 0.06 10.13
CA LEU A 242 1.88 -1.08 9.24
C LEU A 242 0.62 -1.93 9.13
N GLU A 243 -0.12 -2.07 10.23
CA GLU A 243 -1.40 -2.77 10.26
C GLU A 243 -2.49 -1.97 9.52
N GLU A 244 -2.57 -0.65 9.71
CA GLU A 244 -3.50 0.20 8.96
C GLU A 244 -3.25 0.13 7.44
N ILE A 245 -1.99 0.08 7.02
CA ILE A 245 -1.62 -0.10 5.62
C ILE A 245 -2.10 -1.46 5.10
N ARG A 246 -1.94 -2.54 5.88
CA ARG A 246 -2.41 -3.89 5.52
C ARG A 246 -3.92 -3.95 5.39
N GLU A 247 -4.65 -3.40 6.36
CA GLU A 247 -6.11 -3.34 6.32
C GLU A 247 -6.61 -2.59 5.09
N ARG A 248 -6.05 -1.41 4.80
CA ARG A 248 -6.40 -0.65 3.60
C ARG A 248 -6.06 -1.41 2.32
N ALA A 249 -4.90 -2.06 2.24
CA ALA A 249 -4.52 -2.85 1.08
C ALA A 249 -5.48 -4.03 0.84
N ASN A 250 -5.90 -4.73 1.90
CA ASN A 250 -6.88 -5.81 1.81
C ASN A 250 -8.26 -5.32 1.38
N ALA A 251 -8.70 -4.16 1.89
CA ALA A 251 -9.95 -3.53 1.47
C ALA A 251 -9.95 -3.15 -0.02
N TYR A 252 -8.81 -2.70 -0.56
CA TYR A 252 -8.66 -2.43 -1.99
C TYR A 252 -8.56 -3.71 -2.83
N ALA A 253 -8.01 -4.80 -2.29
CA ALA A 253 -7.89 -6.07 -3.01
C ALA A 253 -9.22 -6.86 -3.09
N THR A 254 -10.19 -6.52 -2.22
CA THR A 254 -11.51 -7.17 -2.15
C THR A 254 -12.62 -6.37 -2.85
N CYS A 255 -12.32 -5.17 -3.36
CA CYS A 255 -13.19 -4.35 -4.21
C CYS A 255 -12.85 -4.56 -5.69
#